data_AF-A0A0F2N9D4-F1
#
_entry.id   AF-A0A0F2N9D4-F1
#
_cell.length_a   1.000
_cell.length_b   1.000
_cell.length_c   1.000
_cell.angle_alpha   90.00
_cell.angle_beta   90.00
_cell.angle_gamma   90.00
#
_symmetry.space_group_name_H-M   'P 1'
#
loop_
_entity.id
_entity.type
_entity.pdbx_description
1 polymer ?
#
loop_
_entity_poly.entity_id
_entity_poly.type
_entity_poly.pdbx_seq_one_letter_code
_entity_poly.pdbx_strand_id
1 'polypeptide(L)'
;MMFCRIRAKHRLPSKHSPGYFVTYGGQFEAQQQTTRVIGLLSITSFVLMYRILFNLLHVHRLEMCILMNIPLTMIRAVAVIWFTTGTISIASLMGFITLAGISLRNGIIMINHYFHLMKYEGETFSKIMMVRGSLDHCSPC
;
A
#
# COMPACT_ATOMS: atom_id res chain seq x y z
N MET A 1 18.13 -18.32 -44.33
CA MET A 1 19.33 -17.57 -43.90
C MET A 1 18.94 -16.79 -42.65
N MET A 2 19.63 -16.83 -41.51
CA MET A 2 20.93 -17.38 -41.14
C MET A 2 21.03 -17.24 -39.61
N PHE A 3 21.28 -18.36 -38.91
CA PHE A 3 21.99 -18.52 -37.62
C PHE A 3 21.60 -17.63 -36.41
N CYS A 4 21.58 -18.10 -35.16
CA CYS A 4 22.33 -19.18 -34.55
C CYS A 4 21.61 -19.66 -33.29
N ARG A 5 21.47 -20.98 -33.17
CA ARG A 5 21.07 -21.71 -31.98
C ARG A 5 22.30 -21.83 -31.08
N ILE A 6 22.22 -21.47 -29.81
CA ILE A 6 23.03 -22.15 -28.80
C ILE A 6 22.11 -22.62 -27.68
N ARG A 7 22.03 -23.94 -27.60
CA ARG A 7 21.29 -24.73 -26.63
C ARG A 7 22.33 -25.32 -25.67
N ALA A 8 21.95 -25.40 -24.39
CA ALA A 8 22.23 -26.51 -23.47
C ALA A 8 23.33 -26.35 -22.40
N LYS A 9 22.92 -26.83 -21.22
CA LYS A 9 23.71 -27.53 -20.16
C LYS A 9 24.71 -26.64 -19.39
N HIS A 10 24.91 -26.79 -18.08
CA HIS A 10 24.94 -28.01 -17.31
C HIS A 10 24.84 -27.69 -15.80
N ARG A 11 24.38 -28.70 -15.07
CA ARG A 11 24.20 -28.82 -13.62
C ARG A 11 25.55 -28.82 -12.85
N LEU A 12 25.53 -28.29 -11.61
CA LEU A 12 26.37 -28.60 -10.41
C LEU A 12 27.81 -28.01 -10.38
N PRO A 13 28.56 -28.05 -9.25
CA PRO A 13 28.27 -27.98 -7.80
C PRO A 13 29.18 -26.95 -7.08
N SER A 14 29.12 -26.90 -5.75
CA SER A 14 30.07 -26.28 -4.82
C SER A 14 31.57 -26.34 -5.21
N LYS A 15 32.32 -25.31 -4.77
CA LYS A 15 33.71 -25.31 -4.24
C LYS A 15 34.65 -24.33 -4.96
N HIS A 16 35.25 -23.46 -4.15
CA HIS A 16 36.24 -22.42 -4.46
C HIS A 16 37.33 -22.82 -5.49
N SER A 17 37.65 -21.91 -6.42
CA SER A 17 39.03 -21.64 -6.89
C SER A 17 39.10 -20.26 -7.60
N PRO A 18 40.17 -19.45 -7.41
CA PRO A 18 40.19 -18.01 -7.64
C PRO A 18 40.63 -17.68 -9.07
N GLY A 19 39.94 -16.74 -9.72
CA GLY A 19 40.30 -16.28 -11.08
C GLY A 19 39.15 -15.73 -11.90
N TYR A 20 37.91 -15.92 -11.45
CA TYR A 20 36.76 -15.15 -11.93
C TYR A 20 36.51 -14.00 -10.96
N PHE A 21 37.00 -12.81 -11.29
CA PHE A 21 36.44 -11.61 -10.72
C PHE A 21 35.02 -11.47 -11.28
N VAL A 22 34.02 -11.91 -10.52
CA VAL A 22 32.65 -11.47 -10.73
C VAL A 22 32.67 -9.98 -10.43
N THR A 23 32.69 -9.15 -11.47
CA THR A 23 32.60 -7.70 -11.35
C THR A 23 31.21 -7.34 -10.81
N TYR A 24 31.03 -7.43 -9.49
CA TYR A 24 30.02 -6.73 -8.71
C TYR A 24 30.37 -5.23 -8.57
N GLY A 25 31.06 -4.64 -9.55
CA GLY A 25 31.45 -3.22 -9.55
C GLY A 25 30.35 -2.36 -10.16
N GLY A 26 30.13 -2.49 -11.47
CA GLY A 26 29.23 -1.57 -12.20
C GLY A 26 27.73 -1.67 -11.86
N GLN A 27 27.18 -2.87 -11.72
CA GLN A 27 25.74 -3.05 -11.40
C GLN A 27 25.44 -2.80 -9.92
N PHE A 28 26.38 -3.11 -9.03
CA PHE A 28 26.18 -2.96 -7.59
C PHE A 28 26.32 -1.50 -7.13
N GLU A 29 27.25 -0.72 -7.70
CA GLU A 29 27.36 0.72 -7.44
C GLU A 29 26.15 1.48 -7.98
N ALA A 30 25.73 1.19 -9.22
CA ALA A 30 24.51 1.78 -9.78
C ALA A 30 23.25 1.39 -8.97
N GLN A 31 23.17 0.16 -8.48
CA GLN A 31 22.06 -0.31 -7.65
C GLN A 31 22.09 0.25 -6.23
N GLN A 32 23.26 0.45 -5.61
CA GLN A 32 23.39 1.12 -4.31
C GLN A 32 23.01 2.59 -4.39
N GLN A 33 23.46 3.30 -5.44
CA GLN A 33 23.05 4.68 -5.69
C GLN A 33 21.54 4.77 -5.92
N THR A 34 20.98 3.87 -6.73
CA THR A 34 19.54 3.82 -6.99
C THR A 34 18.75 3.49 -5.73
N THR A 35 19.21 2.56 -4.89
CA THR A 35 18.56 2.20 -3.62
C THR A 35 18.56 3.37 -2.64
N ARG A 36 19.65 4.13 -2.55
CA ARG A 36 19.70 5.35 -1.71
C ARG A 36 18.74 6.42 -2.22
N VAL A 37 18.73 6.67 -3.53
CA VAL A 37 17.84 7.66 -4.15
C VAL A 37 16.37 7.26 -3.96
N ILE A 38 16.02 6.00 -4.22
CA ILE A 38 14.66 5.47 -3.98
C ILE A 38 14.30 5.58 -2.50
N GLY A 39 15.19 5.21 -1.58
CA GLY A 39 14.93 5.31 -0.15
C GLY A 39 14.60 6.75 0.29
N LEU A 40 15.38 7.72 -0.20
CA LEU A 40 15.16 9.14 0.11
C LEU A 40 13.85 9.67 -0.52
N LEU A 41 13.57 9.29 -1.76
CA LEU A 41 12.30 9.59 -2.45
C LEU A 41 11.10 8.95 -1.76
N SER A 42 11.22 7.72 -1.25
CA SER A 42 10.15 7.01 -0.54
C SER A 42 9.80 7.72 0.77
N ILE A 43 10.81 8.13 1.55
CA ILE A 43 10.58 8.90 2.79
C ILE A 43 9.89 10.22 2.47
N THR A 44 10.41 10.94 1.47
CA THR A 44 9.84 12.23 1.04
C THR A 44 8.39 12.08 0.59
N SER A 45 8.10 11.03 -0.18
CA SER A 45 6.74 10.74 -0.66
C SER A 45 5.80 10.39 0.49
N PHE A 46 6.27 9.61 1.47
CA PHE A 46 5.48 9.26 2.65
C PHE A 46 5.15 10.49 3.50
N VAL A 47 6.12 11.38 3.71
CA VAL A 47 5.90 12.65 4.42
C VAL A 47 4.90 13.53 3.68
N LEU A 48 5.00 13.65 2.36
CA LEU A 48 4.07 14.46 1.57
C LEU A 48 2.65 13.88 1.62
N MET A 49 2.52 12.55 1.51
CA MET A 49 1.24 11.85 1.64
C MET A 49 0.59 12.10 3.00
N TYR A 50 1.36 11.99 4.08
CA TYR A 50 0.93 12.31 5.44
C TYR A 50 0.45 13.77 5.55
N ARG A 51 1.24 14.73 5.04
CA ARG A 51 0.87 16.15 5.09
C ARG A 51 -0.41 16.49 4.33
N ILE A 52 -0.62 15.87 3.17
CA ILE A 52 -1.87 16.05 2.40
C ILE A 52 -3.06 15.50 3.20
N LEU A 53 -2.91 14.32 3.82
CA LEU A 53 -3.96 13.72 4.63
C LEU A 53 -4.29 14.56 5.88
N PHE A 54 -3.26 15.08 6.55
CA PHE A 54 -3.42 16.01 7.66
C PHE A 54 -4.15 17.28 7.24
N ASN A 55 -3.81 17.87 6.08
CA ASN A 55 -4.51 19.04 5.55
C ASN A 55 -5.96 18.74 5.12
N LEU A 56 -6.29 17.49 4.81
CA LEU A 56 -7.67 17.14 4.45
C LEU A 56 -8.55 17.01 5.70
N LEU A 57 -8.02 16.44 6.78
CA LEU A 57 -8.82 16.03 7.95
C LEU A 57 -8.64 16.95 9.16
N HIS A 58 -7.55 17.72 9.24
CA HIS A 58 -7.19 18.66 10.31
C HIS A 58 -7.22 18.08 11.75
N VAL A 59 -7.35 16.76 11.90
CA VAL A 59 -7.44 16.07 13.21
C VAL A 59 -6.56 14.82 13.19
N HIS A 60 -5.53 14.82 14.04
CA HIS A 60 -4.55 13.73 14.15
C HIS A 60 -5.19 12.35 14.44
N ARG A 61 -6.27 12.30 15.23
CA ARG A 61 -6.94 11.04 15.59
C ARG A 61 -7.61 10.38 14.37
N LEU A 62 -8.19 11.17 13.48
CA LEU A 62 -8.84 10.68 12.27
C LEU A 62 -7.82 10.17 11.26
N GLU A 63 -6.70 10.88 11.14
CA GLU A 63 -5.57 10.46 10.33
C GLU A 63 -5.00 9.11 10.78
N MET A 64 -4.83 8.89 12.09
CA MET A 64 -4.40 7.60 12.64
C MET A 64 -5.38 6.46 12.32
N CYS A 65 -6.70 6.72 12.37
CA CYS A 65 -7.70 5.73 11.98
C CYS A 65 -7.59 5.31 10.50
N ILE A 66 -7.25 6.24 9.60
CA ILE A 66 -7.03 5.93 8.17
C ILE A 66 -5.71 5.17 7.98
N LEU A 67 -4.65 5.58 8.69
CA LEU A 67 -3.38 4.85 8.69
C LEU A 67 -3.55 3.42 9.19
N MET A 68 -4.42 3.17 10.18
CA MET A 68 -4.80 1.83 10.65
C MET A 68 -5.64 1.03 9.65
N ASN A 69 -6.34 1.67 8.72
CA ASN A 69 -7.07 0.95 7.67
C ASN A 69 -6.14 0.27 6.66
N ILE A 70 -4.95 0.84 6.41
CA ILE A 70 -3.97 0.27 5.47
C ILE A 70 -3.50 -1.13 5.90
N PRO A 71 -2.97 -1.36 7.12
CA PRO A 71 -2.56 -2.69 7.57
C PRO A 71 -3.76 -3.64 7.68
N LEU A 72 -4.94 -3.14 8.05
CA LEU A 72 -6.16 -3.95 8.14
C LEU A 72 -6.59 -4.47 6.76
N THR A 73 -6.50 -3.62 5.72
CA THR A 73 -6.76 -4.03 4.34
C THR A 73 -5.72 -5.03 3.86
N MET A 74 -4.45 -4.84 4.23
CA MET A 74 -3.39 -5.79 3.91
C MET A 74 -3.69 -7.19 4.47
N ILE A 75 -4.14 -7.28 5.72
CA ILE A 75 -4.56 -8.55 6.33
C ILE A 75 -5.71 -9.18 5.55
N ARG A 76 -6.73 -8.39 5.16
CA ARG A 76 -7.87 -8.87 4.36
C ARG A 76 -7.41 -9.45 3.02
N ALA A 77 -6.49 -8.77 2.36
CA ALA A 77 -6.03 -9.19 1.04
C ALA A 77 -5.17 -10.45 1.08
N VAL A 78 -4.27 -10.54 2.06
CA VAL A 78 -3.48 -11.76 2.29
C VAL A 78 -4.40 -12.93 2.61
N ALA A 79 -5.44 -12.72 3.42
CA ALA A 79 -6.43 -13.74 3.73
C ALA A 79 -7.14 -14.25 2.45
N VAL A 80 -7.58 -13.36 1.56
CA VAL A 80 -8.23 -13.75 0.29
C VAL A 80 -7.29 -14.58 -0.60
N ILE A 81 -6.02 -14.15 -0.74
CA ILE A 81 -5.03 -14.87 -1.56
C ILE A 81 -4.77 -16.27 -1.02
N TRP A 82 -4.73 -16.41 0.32
CA TRP A 82 -4.61 -17.70 0.99
C TRP A 82 -5.77 -18.66 0.68
N PHE A 83 -7.00 -18.16 0.56
CA PHE A 83 -8.16 -18.99 0.24
C PHE A 83 -8.29 -19.39 -1.23
N THR A 84 -7.73 -18.62 -2.18
CA THR A 84 -7.91 -18.88 -3.62
C THR A 84 -6.89 -19.88 -4.18
N THR A 85 -5.60 -19.52 -4.26
CA THR A 85 -4.58 -20.38 -4.90
C THR A 85 -3.17 -20.17 -4.33
N GLY A 86 -2.99 -19.29 -3.35
CA GLY A 86 -1.69 -19.01 -2.72
C GLY A 86 -0.63 -18.35 -3.62
N THR A 87 -0.94 -18.09 -4.90
CA THR A 87 -0.02 -17.49 -5.86
C THR A 87 -0.24 -15.99 -5.99
N ILE A 88 0.77 -15.20 -5.63
CA ILE A 88 0.75 -13.74 -5.79
C ILE A 88 1.17 -13.44 -7.24
N SER A 89 0.21 -12.98 -8.04
CA SER A 89 0.45 -12.48 -9.40
C SER A 89 0.31 -10.95 -9.44
N ILE A 90 0.79 -10.32 -10.52
CA ILE A 90 0.62 -8.88 -10.78
C ILE A 90 -0.88 -8.52 -10.79
N ALA A 91 -1.72 -9.41 -11.34
CA ALA A 91 -3.18 -9.25 -11.32
C ALA A 91 -3.73 -9.22 -9.88
N SER A 92 -3.25 -10.10 -9.00
CA SER A 92 -3.64 -10.13 -7.58
C SER A 92 -3.22 -8.86 -6.85
N LEU A 93 -2.06 -8.29 -7.21
CA LEU A 93 -1.56 -7.04 -6.64
C LEU A 93 -2.45 -5.83 -7.01
N MET A 94 -2.90 -5.75 -8.26
CA MET A 94 -3.84 -4.71 -8.70
C MET A 94 -5.20 -4.84 -8.02
N GLY A 95 -5.69 -6.08 -7.83
CA GLY A 95 -6.90 -6.34 -7.05
C GLY A 95 -6.77 -5.86 -5.61
N PHE A 96 -5.62 -6.10 -4.97
CA PHE A 96 -5.35 -5.61 -3.62
C PHE A 96 -5.41 -4.09 -3.51
N ILE A 97 -4.72 -3.37 -4.40
CA ILE A 97 -4.71 -1.90 -4.41
C ILE A 97 -6.13 -1.35 -4.60
N THR A 98 -6.92 -1.98 -5.47
CA THR A 98 -8.30 -1.58 -5.73
C THR A 98 -9.19 -1.74 -4.49
N LEU A 99 -9.11 -2.89 -3.81
CA LEU A 99 -9.82 -3.12 -2.55
C LEU A 99 -9.41 -2.14 -1.44
N ALA A 100 -8.10 -1.84 -1.35
CA ALA A 100 -7.60 -0.82 -0.43
C ALA A 100 -8.23 0.55 -0.71
N GLY A 101 -8.29 0.96 -1.98
CA GLY A 101 -8.91 2.22 -2.40
C GLY A 101 -10.39 2.30 -2.06
N ILE A 102 -11.17 1.24 -2.30
CA ILE A 102 -12.60 1.18 -1.98
C ILE A 102 -12.82 1.33 -0.46
N SER A 103 -12.05 0.60 0.35
CA SER A 103 -12.14 0.69 1.82
C SER A 103 -11.80 2.08 2.34
N LEU A 104 -10.72 2.69 1.81
CA LEU A 104 -10.30 4.04 2.18
C LEU A 104 -11.36 5.09 1.82
N ARG A 105 -11.95 4.99 0.63
CA ARG A 105 -13.02 5.89 0.18
C ARG A 105 -14.22 5.85 1.13
N ASN A 106 -14.65 4.65 1.52
CA ASN A 106 -15.76 4.50 2.46
C ASN A 106 -15.43 5.08 3.84
N GLY A 107 -14.20 4.88 4.33
CA GLY A 107 -13.74 5.50 5.57
C GLY A 107 -13.77 7.03 5.52
N ILE A 108 -13.25 7.63 4.44
CA ILE A 108 -13.21 9.09 4.27
C ILE A 108 -14.61 9.70 4.20
N ILE A 109 -15.56 9.05 3.50
CA ILE A 109 -16.94 9.54 3.39
C ILE A 109 -17.61 9.61 4.77
N MET A 110 -17.49 8.55 5.57
CA MET A 110 -18.04 8.52 6.93
C MET A 110 -17.45 9.62 7.81
N ILE A 111 -16.13 9.79 7.76
CA ILE A 111 -15.44 10.82 8.53
C ILE A 111 -15.88 12.23 8.12
N ASN A 112 -15.97 12.49 6.81
CA ASN A 112 -16.41 13.77 6.30
C ASN A 112 -17.88 14.07 6.68
N HIS A 113 -18.73 13.04 6.69
CA HIS A 113 -20.11 13.18 7.16
C HIS A 113 -20.17 13.56 8.63
N TYR A 114 -19.40 12.91 9.52
CA TYR A 114 -19.31 13.32 10.91
C TYR A 114 -18.83 14.76 11.07
N PHE A 115 -17.83 15.18 10.30
CA PHE A 115 -17.33 16.55 10.34
C PHE A 115 -18.39 17.56 9.88
N HIS A 116 -19.18 17.20 8.87
CA HIS A 116 -20.31 18.00 8.41
C HIS A 116 -21.36 18.14 9.52
N LEU A 117 -21.75 17.05 10.20
CA LEU A 117 -22.71 17.11 11.32
C LEU A 117 -22.18 18.00 12.46
N MET A 118 -20.91 17.86 12.84
CA MET A 118 -20.32 18.70 13.90
C MET A 118 -20.30 20.18 13.54
N LYS A 119 -19.96 20.52 12.29
CA LYS A 119 -19.76 21.91 11.87
C LYS A 119 -21.07 22.63 11.56
N TYR A 120 -22.04 21.94 10.97
CA TYR A 120 -23.30 22.54 10.50
C TYR A 120 -24.46 22.35 11.48
N GLU A 121 -24.51 21.23 12.22
CA GLU A 121 -25.58 20.98 13.21
C GLU A 121 -25.14 21.32 14.66
N GLY A 122 -23.85 21.58 14.90
CA GLY A 122 -23.34 21.95 16.22
C GLY A 122 -23.36 20.82 17.25
N GLU A 123 -23.55 19.58 16.79
CA GLU A 123 -23.58 18.38 17.62
C GLU A 123 -22.19 18.08 18.20
N THR A 124 -22.15 17.73 19.49
CA THR A 124 -20.90 17.28 20.14
C THR A 124 -20.59 15.84 19.74
N PHE A 125 -19.32 15.42 19.80
CA PHE A 125 -18.89 14.06 19.45
C PHE A 125 -19.40 13.04 20.48
N SER A 126 -20.70 12.73 20.41
CA SER A 126 -21.41 11.83 21.30
C SER A 126 -21.74 10.52 20.58
N LYS A 127 -21.91 9.45 21.34
CA LYS A 127 -22.27 8.12 20.83
C LYS A 127 -23.56 8.16 19.99
N ILE A 128 -24.47 9.05 20.34
CA ILE A 128 -25.75 9.26 19.65
C ILE A 128 -25.53 9.79 18.23
N MET A 129 -24.62 10.76 18.05
CA MET A 129 -24.25 11.30 16.73
C MET A 129 -23.54 10.26 15.85
N MET A 130 -22.68 9.41 16.44
CA MET A 130 -22.05 8.30 15.71
C MET A 130 -23.07 7.30 15.17
N VAL A 131 -24.04 6.91 16.00
CA VAL A 131 -25.11 5.98 15.59
C VAL A 131 -26.01 6.62 14.54
N ARG A 132 -26.40 7.89 14.71
CA ARG A 132 -27.21 8.61 13.73
C ARG A 132 -26.50 8.79 12.38
N GLY A 133 -25.26 9.27 12.37
CA GLY A 133 -24.48 9.39 11.14
C GLY A 133 -24.19 8.05 10.46
N SER A 134 -24.08 6.96 11.24
CA SER A 134 -24.01 5.60 10.67
C SER A 134 -25.33 5.15 10.06
N LEU A 135 -26.46 5.43 10.73
CA LEU A 135 -27.81 5.12 10.24
C LEU A 135 -28.15 5.92 8.98
N ASP A 136 -27.75 7.18 8.88
CA ASP A 136 -27.97 8.03 7.70
C ASP A 136 -27.20 7.50 6.48
N HIS A 137 -26.05 6.85 6.68
CA HIS A 137 -25.32 6.18 5.62
C HIS A 137 -25.88 4.78 5.28
N CYS A 138 -26.48 4.08 6.26
CA CYS A 138 -27.05 2.74 6.08
C CYS A 138 -28.50 2.74 5.56
N SER A 139 -29.21 3.86 5.66
CA SER A 139 -30.62 4.00 5.27
C SER A 139 -30.94 4.24 3.79
N PRO A 140 -30.01 4.48 2.83
CA PRO A 140 -30.35 4.39 1.42
C PRO A 140 -30.35 2.90 1.02
N CYS A 141 -31.45 2.22 1.34
CA CYS A 141 -31.83 0.94 0.74
C CYS A 141 -32.66 1.18 -0.52
#